data_AF-A0A401QRN5-F1
#
_entry.id   AF-A0A401QRN5-F1
#
_cell.length_a   1.000
_cell.length_b   1.000
_cell.length_c   1.000
_cell.angle_alpha   90.00
_cell.angle_beta   90.00
_cell.angle_gamma   90.00
#
_symmetry.space_group_name_H-M   'P 1'
#
loop_
_entity.id
_entity.type
_entity.pdbx_description
1 polymer ?
#
loop_
_entity_poly.entity_id
_entity_poly.type
_entity_poly.pdbx_seq_one_letter_code
_entity_poly.pdbx_strand_id
1 'polypeptide(L)'
;MRAAEHAGDDATHAIFHQLNSSFITPFDREDIYALASSLDDIMDFMEEAVDLVVLYKVEELPKGVEQQIEVLARAAELTAEAMPNLRTMANLTEYWIEVNRLENQADQIHRKLLAHLFNGKYDAIEVLKLKQIVDILEEAADAFEHVANTVETIAVKES
;
A
#
# COMPACT_ATOMS: atom_id res chain seq x y z
N MET A 1 -13.83 -5.11 -2.60
CA MET A 1 -12.40 -5.41 -2.52
C MET A 1 -11.99 -6.33 -3.65
N ARG A 2 -12.41 -7.60 -3.68
CA ARG A 2 -12.19 -8.55 -4.80
C ARG A 2 -12.32 -7.99 -6.22
N ALA A 3 -13.38 -7.23 -6.51
CA ALA A 3 -13.54 -6.66 -7.85
C ALA A 3 -12.50 -5.57 -8.19
N ALA A 4 -11.94 -4.90 -7.17
CA ALA A 4 -10.89 -3.90 -7.30
C ALA A 4 -9.49 -4.54 -7.35
N GLU A 5 -9.22 -5.56 -6.51
CA GLU A 5 -7.98 -6.35 -6.58
C GLU A 5 -7.86 -7.03 -7.95
N HIS A 6 -8.89 -7.75 -8.42
CA HIS A 6 -8.86 -8.37 -9.75
C HIS A 6 -8.63 -7.37 -10.89
N ALA A 7 -9.14 -6.13 -10.74
CA ALA A 7 -8.89 -5.08 -11.72
C ALA A 7 -7.44 -4.55 -11.65
N GLY A 8 -6.84 -4.55 -10.45
CA GLY A 8 -5.42 -4.31 -10.22
C GLY A 8 -4.56 -5.37 -10.89
N ASP A 9 -4.78 -6.65 -10.57
CA ASP A 9 -4.09 -7.80 -11.19
C ASP A 9 -4.14 -7.76 -12.72
N ASP A 10 -5.34 -7.51 -13.28
CA ASP A 10 -5.52 -7.42 -14.73
C ASP A 10 -4.68 -6.29 -15.32
N ALA A 11 -4.57 -5.14 -14.62
CA ALA A 11 -3.74 -4.02 -15.03
C ALA A 11 -2.24 -4.35 -14.93
N THR A 12 -1.80 -4.97 -13.83
CA THR A 12 -0.43 -5.43 -13.60
C THR A 12 -0.01 -6.42 -14.69
N HIS A 13 -0.84 -7.43 -14.97
CA HIS A 13 -0.62 -8.39 -16.04
C HIS A 13 -0.59 -7.74 -17.42
N ALA A 14 -1.47 -6.77 -17.69
CA ALA A 14 -1.45 -6.03 -18.95
C ALA A 14 -0.14 -5.25 -19.14
N ILE A 15 0.37 -4.62 -18.07
CA ILE A 15 1.68 -3.95 -18.09
C ILE A 15 2.79 -4.94 -18.40
N PHE A 16 2.85 -6.08 -17.70
CA PHE A 16 3.87 -7.10 -17.93
C PHE A 16 3.83 -7.68 -19.36
N HIS A 17 2.64 -7.95 -19.88
CA HIS A 17 2.47 -8.40 -21.26
C HIS A 17 2.95 -7.35 -22.26
N GLN A 18 2.59 -6.08 -22.04
CA GLN A 18 3.04 -4.98 -22.90
C GLN A 18 4.56 -4.81 -22.85
N LEU A 19 5.18 -4.91 -21.67
CA LEU A 19 6.64 -4.88 -21.52
C LEU A 19 7.28 -6.01 -22.32
N ASN A 20 6.85 -7.25 -22.13
CA ASN A 20 7.42 -8.43 -22.80
C ASN A 20 7.33 -8.39 -24.33
N SER A 21 6.34 -7.68 -24.87
CA SER A 21 6.13 -7.53 -26.32
C SER A 21 6.68 -6.22 -26.91
N SER A 22 7.10 -5.27 -26.09
CA SER A 22 7.64 -3.97 -26.53
C SER A 22 9.16 -4.01 -26.61
N PHE A 23 9.73 -3.55 -27.73
CA PHE A 23 11.19 -3.42 -27.88
C PHE A 23 11.74 -2.11 -27.29
N ILE A 24 10.92 -1.05 -27.27
CA ILE A 24 11.29 0.27 -26.77
C ILE A 24 10.37 0.61 -25.60
N THR A 25 10.95 1.02 -24.47
CA THR A 25 10.25 1.45 -23.25
C THR A 25 10.61 2.91 -22.93
N PRO A 26 9.75 3.66 -22.20
CA PRO A 26 9.99 5.07 -21.89
C PRO A 26 11.11 5.30 -20.87
N PHE A 27 11.40 4.30 -20.03
CA PHE A 27 12.53 4.21 -19.10
C PHE A 27 12.84 2.71 -18.89
N ASP A 28 13.72 2.38 -17.95
CA ASP A 28 14.16 1.00 -17.71
C ASP A 28 12.99 0.03 -17.49
N ARG A 29 13.06 -1.13 -18.14
CA ARG A 29 12.02 -2.17 -18.08
C ARG A 29 11.87 -2.75 -16.68
N GLU A 30 13.00 -2.99 -16.00
CA GLU A 30 13.02 -3.55 -14.66
C GLU A 30 12.33 -2.60 -13.68
N ASP A 31 12.51 -1.30 -13.88
CA ASP A 31 11.85 -0.27 -13.09
C ASP A 31 10.33 -0.21 -13.32
N ILE A 32 9.86 -0.34 -14.57
CA ILE A 32 8.41 -0.44 -14.86
C ILE A 32 7.82 -1.70 -14.20
N TYR A 33 8.54 -2.82 -14.28
CA TYR A 33 8.12 -4.07 -13.66
C TYR A 33 8.02 -3.92 -12.14
N ALA A 34 9.06 -3.40 -11.50
CA ALA A 34 9.11 -3.19 -10.06
C ALA A 34 8.01 -2.25 -9.58
N LEU A 35 7.75 -1.15 -10.31
CA LEU A 35 6.67 -0.22 -9.99
C LEU A 35 5.29 -0.86 -10.10
N ALA A 36 5.04 -1.63 -11.17
CA ALA A 36 3.75 -2.31 -11.32
C ALA A 36 3.54 -3.38 -10.23
N SER A 37 4.57 -4.17 -9.92
CA SER A 37 4.50 -5.18 -8.85
C SER A 37 4.26 -4.55 -7.48
N SER A 38 4.97 -3.47 -7.14
CA SER A 38 4.79 -2.80 -5.84
C SER A 38 3.43 -2.11 -5.68
N LEU A 39 2.82 -1.66 -6.78
CA LEU A 39 1.43 -1.17 -6.76
C LEU A 39 0.42 -2.29 -6.53
N ASP A 40 0.69 -3.49 -7.06
CA ASP A 40 -0.09 -4.72 -6.86
C ASP A 40 -0.06 -5.15 -5.39
N ASP A 41 1.14 -5.16 -4.78
CA ASP A 41 1.33 -5.55 -3.38
C ASP A 41 0.42 -4.75 -2.42
N ILE A 42 0.18 -3.45 -2.69
CA ILE A 42 -0.76 -2.63 -1.91
C ILE A 42 -2.17 -3.19 -1.98
N MET A 43 -2.63 -3.57 -3.17
CA MET A 43 -3.97 -4.10 -3.38
C MET A 43 -4.13 -5.47 -2.72
N ASP A 44 -3.09 -6.30 -2.77
CA ASP A 44 -3.02 -7.60 -2.10
C ASP A 44 -3.17 -7.46 -0.58
N PHE A 45 -2.40 -6.59 0.06
CA PHE A 45 -2.52 -6.36 1.51
C PHE A 45 -3.91 -5.81 1.88
N MET A 46 -4.45 -4.90 1.08
CA MET A 46 -5.80 -4.38 1.30
C MET A 46 -6.87 -5.46 1.16
N GLU A 47 -6.70 -6.40 0.23
CA GLU A 47 -7.59 -7.56 0.11
C GLU A 47 -7.45 -8.51 1.29
N GLU A 48 -6.22 -8.86 1.67
CA GLU A 48 -5.94 -9.74 2.80
C GLU A 48 -6.58 -9.19 4.09
N ALA A 49 -6.45 -7.89 4.37
CA ALA A 49 -7.07 -7.27 5.54
C ALA A 49 -8.61 -7.45 5.55
N VAL A 50 -9.26 -7.26 4.40
CA VAL A 50 -10.71 -7.43 4.25
C VAL A 50 -11.12 -8.89 4.39
N ASP A 51 -10.37 -9.80 3.77
CA ASP A 51 -10.64 -11.23 3.84
C ASP A 51 -10.47 -11.77 5.27
N LEU A 52 -9.49 -11.27 6.04
CA LEU A 52 -9.32 -11.59 7.46
C LEU A 52 -10.51 -11.12 8.32
N VAL A 53 -11.04 -9.92 8.07
CA VAL A 53 -12.25 -9.42 8.77
C VAL A 53 -13.43 -10.39 8.57
N VAL A 54 -13.63 -10.84 7.33
CA VAL A 54 -14.70 -11.79 6.97
C VAL A 54 -14.43 -13.18 7.57
N LEU A 55 -13.23 -13.72 7.39
CA LEU A 55 -12.84 -15.06 7.82
C LEU A 55 -12.94 -15.21 9.34
N TYR A 56 -12.47 -14.20 10.08
CA TYR A 56 -12.50 -14.18 11.54
C TYR A 56 -13.84 -13.76 12.13
N LYS A 57 -14.79 -13.35 11.28
CA LYS A 57 -16.12 -12.86 11.66
C LYS A 57 -16.00 -11.72 12.67
N VAL A 58 -15.14 -10.76 12.37
CA VAL A 58 -14.96 -9.57 13.21
C VAL A 58 -16.16 -8.66 13.00
N GLU A 59 -16.95 -8.46 14.05
CA GLU A 59 -18.13 -7.59 14.01
C GLU A 59 -17.76 -6.13 14.23
N GLU A 60 -16.76 -5.88 15.08
CA GLU A 60 -16.28 -4.54 15.44
C GLU A 60 -14.74 -4.49 15.35
N LEU A 61 -14.22 -3.51 14.62
CA LEU A 61 -12.79 -3.23 14.59
C LEU A 61 -12.39 -2.42 15.84
N PRO A 62 -11.12 -2.56 16.32
CA PRO A 62 -10.67 -1.82 17.48
C PRO A 62 -10.70 -0.32 17.21
N LYS A 63 -11.06 0.46 18.23
CA LYS A 63 -11.12 1.91 18.14
C LYS A 63 -9.76 2.48 17.71
N GLY A 64 -9.76 3.33 16.69
CA GLY A 64 -8.56 3.96 16.13
C GLY A 64 -8.14 3.37 14.78
N VAL A 65 -8.69 2.21 14.36
CA VAL A 65 -8.42 1.64 13.03
C VAL A 65 -8.90 2.56 11.91
N GLU A 66 -9.94 3.36 12.14
CA GLU A 66 -10.40 4.36 11.19
C GLU A 66 -9.30 5.34 10.79
N GLN A 67 -8.40 5.69 11.72
CA GLN A 67 -7.27 6.59 11.44
C GLN A 67 -6.24 5.93 10.53
N GLN A 68 -6.00 4.62 10.68
CA GLN A 68 -5.13 3.86 9.79
C GLN A 68 -5.70 3.86 8.36
N ILE A 69 -7.01 3.60 8.24
CA ILE A 69 -7.70 3.59 6.95
C ILE A 69 -7.66 4.98 6.28
N GLU A 70 -7.83 6.06 7.04
CA GLU A 70 -7.70 7.43 6.53
C GLU A 70 -6.29 7.72 5.98
N VAL A 71 -5.24 7.21 6.65
CA VAL A 71 -3.86 7.34 6.18
C VAL A 71 -3.66 6.57 4.87
N LEU A 72 -4.11 5.32 4.79
CA LEU A 72 -4.03 4.49 3.58
C LEU A 72 -4.78 5.13 2.41
N ALA A 73 -5.97 5.66 2.66
CA ALA A 73 -6.75 6.37 1.63
C ALA A 73 -5.99 7.60 1.11
N ARG A 74 -5.36 8.37 2.01
CA ARG A 74 -4.57 9.54 1.61
C ARG A 74 -3.31 9.16 0.83
N ALA A 75 -2.63 8.08 1.21
CA ALA A 75 -1.48 7.56 0.48
C ALA A 75 -1.90 7.14 -0.94
N ALA A 76 -3.02 6.41 -1.07
CA ALA A 76 -3.59 6.02 -2.36
C ALA A 76 -3.87 7.21 -3.29
N GLU A 77 -4.47 8.28 -2.76
CA GLU A 77 -4.72 9.52 -3.50
C GLU A 77 -3.43 10.13 -4.04
N LEU A 78 -2.43 10.32 -3.16
CA LEU A 78 -1.13 10.90 -3.54
C LEU A 78 -0.39 10.04 -4.57
N THR A 79 -0.41 8.73 -4.39
CA THR A 79 0.19 7.75 -5.33
C THR A 79 -0.46 7.88 -6.70
N ALA A 80 -1.80 7.87 -6.77
CA ALA A 80 -2.51 8.04 -8.04
C ALA A 80 -2.23 9.41 -8.70
N GLU A 81 -2.16 10.48 -7.92
CA GLU A 81 -1.83 11.84 -8.40
C GLU A 81 -0.39 11.93 -8.96
N ALA A 82 0.55 11.16 -8.42
CA ALA A 82 1.96 11.18 -8.83
C ALA A 82 2.24 10.38 -10.11
N MET A 83 1.53 9.28 -10.37
CA MET A 83 1.83 8.39 -11.51
C MET A 83 1.90 9.10 -12.89
N PRO A 84 1.04 10.06 -13.24
CA PRO A 84 1.14 10.79 -14.51
C PRO A 84 2.46 11.55 -14.69
N ASN A 85 3.10 11.97 -13.59
CA ASN A 85 4.33 12.76 -13.60
C ASN A 85 5.56 11.94 -14.00
N LEU A 86 5.48 10.60 -13.99
CA LEU A 86 6.53 9.70 -14.51
C LEU A 86 6.79 9.90 -16.02
N ARG A 87 5.89 10.56 -16.75
CA ARG A 87 6.11 10.92 -18.16
C ARG A 87 7.21 11.96 -18.35
N THR A 88 7.41 12.82 -17.36
CA THR A 88 8.38 13.93 -17.42
C THR A 88 9.39 13.89 -16.28
N MET A 89 9.25 12.93 -15.35
CA MET A 89 10.04 12.82 -14.12
C MET A 89 10.09 14.12 -13.31
N ALA A 90 9.06 14.97 -13.42
CA ALA A 90 9.02 16.28 -12.81
C ALA A 90 8.04 16.30 -11.64
N ASN A 91 8.30 17.14 -10.63
CA ASN A 91 7.40 17.36 -9.49
C ASN A 91 7.06 16.09 -8.68
N LEU A 92 7.99 15.12 -8.60
CA LEU A 92 7.80 13.89 -7.83
C LEU A 92 8.34 14.01 -6.39
N THR A 93 9.18 15.00 -6.09
CA THR A 93 9.83 15.12 -4.77
C THR A 93 8.86 15.27 -3.61
N GLU A 94 7.79 16.05 -3.80
CA GLU A 94 6.76 16.21 -2.77
C GLU A 94 6.01 14.89 -2.51
N TYR A 95 5.83 14.05 -3.54
CA TYR A 95 5.12 12.79 -3.42
C TYR A 95 5.81 11.83 -2.44
N TRP A 96 7.10 11.52 -2.62
CA TRP A 96 7.76 10.55 -1.74
C TRP A 96 8.02 11.10 -0.32
N ILE A 97 8.18 12.42 -0.17
CA ILE A 97 8.23 13.07 1.15
C ILE A 97 6.90 12.90 1.88
N GLU A 98 5.78 13.15 1.21
CA GLU A 98 4.46 13.07 1.83
C GLU A 98 4.04 11.62 2.12
N VAL A 99 4.39 10.65 1.26
CA VAL A 99 4.15 9.23 1.55
C VAL A 99 4.97 8.76 2.75
N ASN A 100 6.26 9.10 2.84
CA ASN A 100 7.07 8.77 4.02
C ASN A 100 6.49 9.40 5.31
N ARG A 101 5.96 10.63 5.23
CA ARG A 101 5.24 11.25 6.37
C ARG A 101 4.00 10.46 6.78
N LEU A 102 3.24 9.92 5.81
CA LEU A 102 2.05 9.12 6.04
C LEU A 102 2.39 7.73 6.61
N GLU A 103 3.42 7.07 6.10
CA GLU A 103 3.95 5.82 6.68
C GLU A 103 4.30 6.02 8.15
N ASN A 104 5.09 7.05 8.49
CA ASN A 104 5.43 7.35 9.88
C ASN A 104 4.19 7.62 10.78
N GLN A 105 3.09 8.10 10.18
CA GLN A 105 1.83 8.29 10.88
C GLN A 105 1.08 6.96 11.09
N ALA A 106 0.99 6.11 10.06
CA ALA A 106 0.46 4.75 10.12
C ALA A 106 1.18 3.94 11.20
N ASP A 107 2.50 3.98 11.17
CA ASP A 107 3.41 3.29 12.07
C ASP A 107 3.24 3.74 13.55
N GLN A 108 2.85 4.99 13.79
CA GLN A 108 2.45 5.47 15.12
C GLN A 108 1.05 5.01 15.54
N ILE A 109 0.11 4.91 14.60
CA ILE A 109 -1.25 4.44 14.84
C ILE A 109 -1.22 2.95 15.15
N HIS A 110 -0.49 2.15 14.37
CA HIS A 110 -0.26 0.73 14.59
C HIS A 110 0.25 0.44 16.00
N ARG A 111 1.30 1.13 16.46
CA ARG A 111 1.82 0.97 17.83
C ARG A 111 0.78 1.27 18.91
N LYS A 112 -0.09 2.27 18.70
CA LYS A 112 -1.19 2.58 19.63
C LYS A 112 -2.27 1.50 19.61
N LEU A 113 -2.61 0.97 18.43
CA LEU A 113 -3.54 -0.13 18.28
C LEU A 113 -3.03 -1.39 18.96
N LEU A 114 -1.75 -1.74 18.80
CA LEU A 114 -1.13 -2.84 19.53
C LEU A 114 -1.21 -2.63 21.04
N ALA A 115 -0.82 -1.46 21.55
CA ALA A 115 -0.93 -1.16 22.97
C ALA A 115 -2.38 -1.26 23.48
N HIS A 116 -3.36 -0.88 22.65
CA HIS A 116 -4.77 -1.01 22.97
C HIS A 116 -5.22 -2.48 23.03
N LEU A 117 -4.84 -3.31 22.06
CA LEU A 117 -5.20 -4.73 22.00
C LEU A 117 -4.59 -5.52 23.17
N PHE A 118 -3.34 -5.22 23.54
CA PHE A 118 -2.63 -5.91 24.60
C PHE A 118 -2.85 -5.34 26.02
N ASN A 119 -3.88 -4.50 26.21
CA ASN A 119 -4.15 -3.85 27.51
C ASN A 119 -4.73 -4.77 28.60
N GLY A 120 -4.98 -6.06 28.29
CA GLY A 120 -5.52 -7.06 29.21
C GLY A 120 -7.05 -7.11 29.31
N LYS A 121 -7.79 -6.34 28.50
CA LYS A 121 -9.27 -6.36 28.45
C LYS A 121 -9.84 -7.32 27.40
N TYR A 122 -9.04 -7.69 26.41
CA TYR A 122 -9.39 -8.60 25.34
C TYR A 122 -8.96 -10.03 25.70
N ASP A 123 -9.71 -11.04 25.25
CA ASP A 123 -9.23 -12.41 25.33
C ASP A 123 -8.13 -12.68 24.28
N ALA A 124 -7.32 -13.72 24.49
CA ALA A 124 -6.15 -13.96 23.66
C ALA A 124 -6.50 -14.27 22.19
N ILE A 125 -7.66 -14.88 21.91
CA ILE A 125 -8.09 -15.20 20.55
C ILE A 125 -8.55 -13.92 19.85
N GLU A 126 -9.28 -13.06 20.55
CA GLU A 126 -9.69 -11.76 20.04
C GLU A 126 -8.47 -10.88 19.70
N VAL A 127 -7.47 -10.82 20.60
CA VAL A 127 -6.20 -10.12 20.33
C VAL A 127 -5.53 -10.67 19.08
N LEU A 128 -5.44 -12.00 18.93
CA LEU A 128 -4.79 -12.61 17.77
C LEU A 128 -5.47 -12.21 16.45
N LYS A 129 -6.80 -12.26 16.40
CA LYS A 129 -7.59 -11.90 15.21
C LYS A 129 -7.40 -10.43 14.84
N LEU A 130 -7.60 -9.53 15.81
CA LEU A 130 -7.55 -8.09 15.58
C LEU A 130 -6.13 -7.62 15.28
N LYS A 131 -5.12 -8.20 15.94
CA LYS A 131 -3.72 -7.88 15.69
C LYS A 131 -3.36 -8.20 14.24
N GLN A 132 -3.73 -9.37 13.72
CA GLN A 132 -3.36 -9.74 12.35
C GLN A 132 -3.96 -8.77 11.32
N ILE A 133 -5.22 -8.34 11.49
CA ILE A 133 -5.83 -7.33 10.62
C ILE A 133 -5.06 -6.00 10.69
N VAL A 134 -4.73 -5.54 11.90
CA VAL A 134 -4.00 -4.30 12.10
C VAL A 134 -2.56 -4.37 11.55
N ASP A 135 -1.91 -5.53 11.66
CA ASP A 135 -0.58 -5.74 11.07
C ASP A 135 -0.65 -5.65 9.54
N ILE A 136 -1.62 -6.32 8.89
CA ILE A 136 -1.74 -6.26 7.42
C ILE A 136 -2.07 -4.84 6.91
N LEU A 137 -2.86 -4.07 7.66
CA LEU A 137 -3.08 -2.65 7.34
C LEU A 137 -1.81 -1.80 7.49
N GLU A 138 -0.84 -2.23 8.28
CA GLU A 138 0.48 -1.59 8.38
C GLU A 138 1.38 -2.01 7.22
N GLU A 139 1.40 -3.30 6.84
CA GLU A 139 2.10 -3.78 5.64
C GLU A 139 1.60 -3.05 4.37
N ALA A 140 0.29 -2.76 4.27
CA ALA A 140 -0.25 -1.93 3.19
C ALA A 140 0.33 -0.49 3.19
N ALA A 141 0.60 0.09 4.36
CA ALA A 141 1.19 1.42 4.48
C ALA A 141 2.67 1.42 4.08
N ASP A 142 3.41 0.40 4.50
CA ASP A 142 4.81 0.18 4.11
C ASP A 142 4.94 -0.05 2.58
N ALA A 143 4.00 -0.78 1.99
CA ALA A 143 3.95 -0.99 0.54
C ALA A 143 3.78 0.34 -0.24
N PHE A 144 3.03 1.32 0.28
CA PHE A 144 3.00 2.67 -0.30
C PHE A 144 4.37 3.35 -0.26
N GLU A 145 5.11 3.23 0.85
CA GLU A 145 6.47 3.75 0.95
C GLU A 145 7.39 3.06 -0.06
N HIS A 146 7.28 1.74 -0.24
CA HIS A 146 8.04 1.00 -1.24
C HIS A 146 7.78 1.49 -2.67
N VAL A 147 6.52 1.79 -3.02
CA VAL A 147 6.18 2.43 -4.29
C VAL A 147 6.84 3.81 -4.41
N ALA A 148 6.78 4.63 -3.35
CA ALA A 148 7.40 5.95 -3.35
C ALA A 148 8.92 5.89 -3.54
N ASN A 149 9.61 4.97 -2.86
CA ASN A 149 11.05 4.73 -2.99
C ASN A 149 11.43 4.23 -4.40
N THR A 150 10.57 3.39 -4.99
CA THR A 150 10.72 2.94 -6.39
C THR A 150 10.62 4.12 -7.35
N VAL A 151 9.61 4.99 -7.17
CA VAL A 151 9.45 6.23 -7.96
C VAL A 151 10.65 7.18 -7.79
N GLU A 152 11.16 7.38 -6.58
CA GLU A 152 12.36 8.18 -6.33
C GLU A 152 13.57 7.63 -7.07
N THR A 153 13.78 6.31 -6.98
CA THR A 153 14.88 5.61 -7.67
C THR A 153 14.81 5.81 -9.18
N ILE A 154 13.62 5.69 -9.77
CA ILE A 154 13.40 5.94 -11.20
C ILE A 154 13.75 7.38 -11.56
N ALA A 155 13.23 8.35 -10.81
CA ALA A 155 13.46 9.77 -11.06
C ALA A 155 14.96 10.12 -11.00
N VAL A 156 15.72 9.54 -10.06
CA VAL A 156 17.17 9.74 -9.94
C VAL A 156 17.94 9.14 -11.12
N LYS A 157 17.53 7.97 -11.64
CA LYS A 157 18.17 7.34 -12.81
C LYS A 157 17.96 8.14 -14.10
N GLU A 158 16.79 8.76 -14.24
CA GLU A 158 16.38 9.50 -15.44
C GLU A 158 16.69 11.02 -15.39
N SER A 159 17.40 11.48 -14.34
CA SER A 159 17.84 12.87 -14.15
C SER A 159 19.17 13.21 -14.83
#